data_AF-A0A8S8Z9J5-F1
#
_entry.id   AF-A0A8S8Z9J5-F1
#
_cell.length_a   1.000
_cell.length_b   1.000
_cell.length_c   1.000
_cell.angle_alpha   90.00
_cell.angle_beta   90.00
_cell.angle_gamma   90.00
#
_symmetry.space_group_name_H-M   'P 1'
#
loop_
_entity.id
_entity.type
_entity.pdbx_description
1 polymer ?
#
loop_
_entity_poly.entity_id
_entity_poly.type
_entity_poly.pdbx_seq_one_letter_code
_entity_poly.pdbx_strand_id
1 'polypeptide(L)'
;MTFFPLLLSLVIIVSIGSSYAYALEYTYPTINQRLTEIPTYCAVESISDDIESSDMDEMMAKSELAVMAWKEKLQESELINKEFWDMKFKKIGKNESVTDDCTITILFRDDPEFSGSLLSKTLGAFMRNSIYVYYENQQSIYGDKWMDGIFKTIIHEMGHTFGLGHYTTDDNDYNRKVATRDQSPPSIMFAPAHINPDVRKITEIDVQLVRSIYGSYGFHAFSEQRPSEIIIENPICH
;
A
#
# COMPACT_ATOMS: atom_id res chain seq x y z
N MET A 1 22.44 -81.51 21.07
CA MET A 1 23.29 -80.30 20.96
C MET A 1 22.82 -79.50 19.76
N THR A 2 22.72 -78.18 19.92
CA THR A 2 22.75 -77.12 18.87
C THR A 2 21.60 -77.08 17.85
N PHE A 3 20.97 -75.98 17.43
CA PHE A 3 21.10 -74.52 17.65
C PHE A 3 19.71 -73.93 17.31
N PHE A 4 19.17 -73.00 18.12
CA PHE A 4 18.07 -72.11 17.69
C PHE A 4 18.69 -70.89 17.02
N PRO A 5 18.34 -70.51 15.77
CA PRO A 5 18.68 -69.20 15.27
C PRO A 5 17.62 -68.20 15.77
N LEU A 6 18.06 -67.26 16.59
CA LEU A 6 17.36 -66.01 16.88
C LEU A 6 17.21 -65.23 15.56
N LEU A 7 15.99 -65.04 15.08
CA LEU A 7 15.72 -64.09 14.01
C LEU A 7 15.61 -62.69 14.64
N LEU A 8 16.71 -61.94 14.60
CA LEU A 8 16.75 -60.55 15.03
C LEU A 8 16.06 -59.68 13.96
N SER A 9 14.78 -59.36 14.14
CA SER A 9 14.08 -58.41 13.28
C SER A 9 14.59 -57.00 13.57
N LEU A 10 15.45 -56.46 12.70
CA LEU A 10 15.89 -55.07 12.72
C LEU A 10 14.71 -54.17 12.32
N VAL A 11 14.05 -53.56 13.31
CA VAL A 11 13.06 -52.50 13.08
C VAL A 11 13.83 -51.22 12.78
N ILE A 12 13.94 -50.86 11.50
CA ILE A 12 14.44 -49.56 11.08
C ILE A 12 13.32 -48.55 11.35
N ILE A 13 13.39 -47.86 12.49
CA ILE A 13 12.57 -46.68 12.76
C ILE A 13 13.17 -45.55 11.92
N VAL A 14 12.62 -45.32 10.73
CA VAL A 14 12.88 -44.08 9.98
C VAL A 14 12.16 -42.98 10.74
N SER A 15 12.88 -42.29 11.62
CA SER A 15 12.44 -41.03 12.20
C SER A 15 12.38 -40.00 11.07
N ILE A 16 11.21 -39.87 10.43
CA ILE A 16 10.89 -38.76 9.56
C ILE A 16 10.95 -37.52 10.46
N GLY A 17 12.06 -36.79 10.38
CA GLY A 17 12.19 -35.51 11.06
C GLY A 17 11.06 -34.62 10.61
N SER A 18 10.09 -34.38 11.49
CA SER A 18 9.08 -33.36 11.28
C SER A 18 9.80 -32.02 11.33
N SER A 19 10.19 -31.50 10.17
CA SER A 19 10.60 -30.11 10.03
C SER A 19 9.38 -29.27 10.37
N TYR A 20 9.32 -28.74 11.60
CA TYR A 20 8.35 -27.70 11.93
C TYR A 20 8.71 -26.48 11.08
N ALA A 21 8.01 -26.30 9.97
CA ALA A 21 7.99 -25.03 9.27
C ALA A 21 7.19 -24.07 10.15
N TYR A 22 7.89 -23.22 10.91
CA TYR A 22 7.25 -22.09 11.57
C TYR A 22 6.70 -21.18 10.47
N ALA A 23 5.38 -21.02 10.43
CA ALA A 23 4.76 -20.04 9.53
C ALA A 23 5.19 -18.65 10.00
N LEU A 24 5.71 -17.82 9.09
CA LEU A 24 5.96 -16.41 9.35
C LEU A 24 4.63 -15.74 9.73
N GLU A 25 4.58 -15.08 10.88
CA GLU A 25 3.40 -14.33 11.32
C GLU A 25 3.41 -12.95 10.65
N TYR A 26 2.55 -12.78 9.65
CA TYR A 26 2.35 -11.49 9.01
C TYR A 26 1.29 -10.70 9.76
N THR A 27 1.57 -9.42 9.96
CA THR A 27 0.60 -8.45 10.49
C THR A 27 0.19 -7.50 9.37
N TYR A 28 -1.13 -7.32 9.22
CA TYR A 28 -1.70 -6.32 8.31
C TYR A 28 -2.85 -5.60 9.00
N PRO A 29 -2.55 -4.74 10.00
CA PRO A 29 -3.58 -4.09 10.79
C PRO A 29 -4.33 -3.03 9.97
N THR A 30 -5.54 -2.68 10.40
CA THR A 30 -6.24 -1.48 9.93
C THR A 30 -6.01 -0.33 10.92
N ILE A 31 -5.85 0.89 10.42
CA ILE A 31 -5.77 2.12 11.23
C ILE A 31 -7.14 2.81 11.33
N ASN A 32 -7.29 3.77 12.24
CA ASN A 32 -8.54 4.50 12.45
C ASN A 32 -8.68 5.71 11.49
N GLN A 33 -8.55 5.47 10.19
CA GLN A 33 -8.79 6.44 9.11
C GLN A 33 -9.95 5.94 8.25
N ARG A 34 -10.95 6.77 7.99
CA ARG A 34 -12.12 6.41 7.17
C ARG A 34 -12.50 7.55 6.24
N LEU A 35 -12.68 7.24 4.97
CA LEU A 35 -13.33 8.14 4.03
C LEU A 35 -14.85 8.00 4.17
N THR A 36 -15.54 9.12 4.17
CA THR A 36 -17.01 9.17 4.34
C THR A 36 -17.76 9.41 3.04
N GLU A 37 -17.02 9.70 1.96
CA GLU A 37 -17.54 9.96 0.62
C GLU A 37 -16.45 9.71 -0.43
N ILE A 38 -16.84 9.76 -1.72
CA ILE A 38 -15.93 9.65 -2.86
C ILE A 38 -14.83 10.71 -2.73
N PRO A 39 -13.55 10.31 -2.54
CA PRO A 39 -12.50 11.27 -2.26
C PRO A 39 -12.06 12.01 -3.52
N THR A 40 -11.73 13.29 -3.35
CA THR A 40 -10.90 14.04 -4.29
C THR A 40 -9.48 14.12 -3.76
N TYR A 41 -8.53 13.61 -4.55
CA TYR A 41 -7.11 13.77 -4.32
C TYR A 41 -6.60 15.00 -5.06
N CYS A 42 -6.06 15.96 -4.31
CA CYS A 42 -5.51 17.20 -4.85
C CYS A 42 -3.99 17.18 -4.75
N ALA A 43 -3.30 17.07 -5.88
CA ALA A 43 -1.85 17.26 -5.90
C ALA A 43 -1.54 18.76 -6.04
N VAL A 44 -0.64 19.25 -5.20
CA VAL A 44 -0.25 20.66 -5.15
C VAL A 44 1.19 20.78 -5.63
N GLU A 45 1.42 21.65 -6.61
CA GLU A 45 2.79 21.97 -7.05
C GLU A 45 3.66 22.42 -5.87
N SER A 46 4.92 22.00 -5.87
CA SER A 46 5.86 22.41 -4.83
C SER A 46 6.09 23.92 -4.86
N ILE A 47 6.19 24.51 -3.68
CA ILE A 47 6.58 25.93 -3.56
C ILE A 47 8.10 26.12 -3.70
N SER A 48 8.90 25.05 -3.57
CA SER A 48 10.34 25.10 -3.82
C SER A 48 10.62 25.44 -5.29
N ASP A 49 11.67 26.23 -5.52
CA ASP A 49 12.17 26.54 -6.86
C ASP A 49 13.29 25.57 -7.28
N ASP A 50 13.61 24.56 -6.47
CA ASP A 50 14.70 23.60 -6.71
C ASP A 50 14.28 22.41 -7.59
N ILE A 51 13.00 22.33 -7.95
CA ILE A 51 12.46 21.33 -8.88
C ILE A 51 12.23 21.97 -10.25
N GLU A 52 12.80 21.34 -11.29
CA GLU A 52 12.53 21.70 -12.68
C GLU A 52 11.05 21.52 -13.02
N SER A 53 10.50 22.40 -13.85
CA SER A 53 9.06 22.37 -14.18
C SER A 53 8.62 21.04 -14.80
N SER A 54 9.47 20.41 -15.62
CA SER A 54 9.19 19.10 -16.22
C SER A 54 9.10 17.99 -15.18
N ASP A 55 9.93 18.06 -14.14
CA ASP A 55 9.90 17.09 -13.05
C ASP A 55 8.63 17.29 -12.22
N MET A 56 8.24 18.55 -11.97
CA MET A 56 6.98 18.85 -11.31
C MET A 56 5.78 18.31 -12.12
N ASP A 57 5.74 18.55 -13.44
CA ASP A 57 4.70 18.03 -14.32
C ASP A 57 4.60 16.50 -14.26
N GLU A 58 5.75 15.80 -14.25
CA GLU A 58 5.79 14.35 -14.13
C GLU A 58 5.29 13.89 -12.76
N MET A 59 5.71 14.51 -11.66
CA MET A 59 5.23 14.17 -10.31
C MET A 59 3.70 14.36 -10.17
N MET A 60 3.15 15.41 -10.79
CA MET A 60 1.71 15.64 -10.87
C MET A 60 1.01 14.55 -11.70
N ALA A 61 1.61 14.12 -12.81
CA ALA A 61 1.10 13.00 -13.61
C ALA A 61 1.16 11.66 -12.86
N LYS A 62 2.24 11.38 -12.12
CA LYS A 62 2.35 10.19 -11.27
C LYS A 62 1.29 10.17 -10.16
N SER A 63 0.91 11.34 -9.64
CA SER A 63 -0.18 11.47 -8.66
C SER A 63 -1.53 11.08 -9.27
N GLU A 64 -1.83 11.56 -10.47
CA GLU A 64 -3.04 11.20 -11.21
C GLU A 64 -3.09 9.69 -11.49
N LEU A 65 -1.96 9.13 -11.96
CA LEU A 65 -1.81 7.69 -12.20
C LEU A 65 -2.03 6.86 -10.93
N ALA A 66 -1.57 7.34 -9.76
CA ALA A 66 -1.77 6.64 -8.49
C ALA A 66 -3.25 6.57 -8.10
N VAL A 67 -3.99 7.67 -8.29
CA VAL A 67 -5.44 7.72 -8.08
C VAL A 67 -6.14 6.75 -9.02
N MET A 68 -5.80 6.76 -10.31
CA MET A 68 -6.38 5.85 -11.29
C MET A 68 -6.05 4.39 -11.00
N ALA A 69 -4.83 4.07 -10.55
CA ALA A 69 -4.42 2.70 -10.25
C ALA A 69 -5.25 2.08 -9.11
N TRP A 70 -5.47 2.81 -8.02
CA TRP A 70 -6.34 2.34 -6.95
C TRP A 70 -7.80 2.26 -7.39
N LYS A 71 -8.27 3.23 -8.19
CA LYS A 71 -9.65 3.28 -8.68
C LYS A 71 -9.96 2.06 -9.53
N GLU A 72 -9.11 1.79 -10.51
CA GLU A 72 -9.20 0.62 -11.37
C GLU A 72 -9.25 -0.66 -10.53
N LYS A 73 -8.30 -0.86 -9.61
CA LYS A 73 -8.24 -2.08 -8.78
C LYS A 73 -9.49 -2.30 -7.93
N LEU A 74 -10.02 -1.24 -7.31
CA LEU A 74 -11.23 -1.33 -6.50
C LEU A 74 -12.48 -1.57 -7.38
N GLN A 75 -12.60 -0.87 -8.51
CA GLN A 75 -13.72 -1.03 -9.44
C GLN A 75 -13.71 -2.37 -10.19
N GLU A 76 -12.54 -2.92 -10.51
CA GLU A 76 -12.41 -4.26 -11.13
C GLU A 76 -12.88 -5.35 -10.16
N SER A 77 -12.63 -5.17 -8.87
CA SER A 77 -13.03 -6.13 -7.84
C SER A 77 -14.52 -6.07 -7.48
N GLU A 78 -15.22 -4.99 -7.83
CA GLU A 78 -16.64 -4.78 -7.59
C GLU A 78 -17.48 -5.14 -8.83
N LEU A 79 -18.54 -5.92 -8.67
CA LEU A 79 -19.34 -6.37 -9.81
C LEU A 79 -20.49 -5.42 -10.14
N ILE A 80 -21.13 -4.87 -9.10
CA ILE A 80 -22.41 -4.16 -9.25
C ILE A 80 -22.22 -2.65 -9.03
N ASN A 81 -21.77 -2.25 -7.83
CA ASN A 81 -21.76 -0.85 -7.42
C ASN A 81 -20.38 -0.20 -7.65
N LYS A 82 -19.83 -0.34 -8.86
CA LYS A 82 -18.47 0.14 -9.21
C LYS A 82 -18.31 1.64 -8.98
N GLU A 83 -19.36 2.40 -9.14
CA GLU A 83 -19.41 3.85 -8.91
C GLU A 83 -19.16 4.26 -7.46
N PHE A 84 -19.43 3.38 -6.48
CA PHE A 84 -19.12 3.67 -5.06
C PHE A 84 -17.62 3.61 -4.75
N TRP A 85 -16.82 3.10 -5.68
CA TRP A 85 -15.37 3.05 -5.62
C TRP A 85 -14.71 4.09 -6.54
N ASP A 86 -15.47 5.11 -6.95
CA ASP A 86 -14.91 6.22 -7.72
C ASP A 86 -13.94 7.06 -6.88
N MET A 87 -13.01 7.72 -7.56
CA MET A 87 -12.06 8.67 -6.99
C MET A 87 -11.77 9.76 -8.00
N LYS A 88 -11.60 10.99 -7.50
CA LYS A 88 -11.33 12.17 -8.31
C LYS A 88 -9.90 12.64 -8.11
N PHE A 89 -9.34 13.25 -9.15
CA PHE A 89 -8.03 13.88 -9.09
C PHE A 89 -8.14 15.34 -9.54
N LYS A 90 -7.37 16.20 -8.88
CA LYS A 90 -7.28 17.63 -9.19
C LYS A 90 -5.82 18.09 -9.05
N LYS A 91 -5.35 18.87 -10.02
CA LYS A 91 -4.08 19.58 -9.94
C LYS A 91 -4.32 20.97 -9.36
N ILE A 92 -3.46 21.39 -8.43
CA ILE A 92 -3.47 22.72 -7.83
C ILE A 92 -2.13 23.37 -8.15
N GLY A 93 -2.16 24.50 -8.85
CA GLY A 93 -0.94 25.22 -9.21
C GLY A 93 -0.26 25.88 -8.01
N LYS A 94 1.02 26.25 -8.15
CA LYS A 94 1.85 26.87 -7.09
C LYS A 94 1.22 28.10 -6.43
N ASN A 95 0.42 28.86 -7.17
CA ASN A 95 -0.23 30.10 -6.70
C ASN A 95 -1.73 29.93 -6.40
N GLU A 96 -2.25 28.70 -6.48
CA GLU A 96 -3.64 28.39 -6.22
C GLU A 96 -3.82 27.92 -4.78
N SER A 97 -4.97 28.25 -4.19
CA SER A 97 -5.30 27.76 -2.86
C SER A 97 -6.01 26.41 -2.96
N VAL A 98 -5.69 25.50 -2.03
CA VAL A 98 -6.45 24.26 -1.84
C VAL A 98 -7.88 24.63 -1.47
N THR A 99 -8.83 24.06 -2.18
CA THR A 99 -10.26 24.30 -2.01
C THR A 99 -10.91 23.23 -1.14
N ASP A 100 -12.08 23.54 -0.56
CA ASP A 100 -12.76 22.67 0.40
C ASP A 100 -13.24 21.32 -0.20
N ASP A 101 -13.26 21.18 -1.53
CA ASP A 101 -13.57 19.93 -2.24
C ASP A 101 -12.40 18.92 -2.26
N CYS A 102 -11.24 19.28 -1.72
CA CYS A 102 -10.07 18.40 -1.59
C CYS A 102 -10.16 17.54 -0.31
N THR A 103 -10.49 16.26 -0.48
CA THR A 103 -10.56 15.29 0.63
C THR A 103 -9.17 14.92 1.15
N ILE A 104 -8.23 14.66 0.24
CA ILE A 104 -6.84 14.31 0.54
C ILE A 104 -5.93 15.20 -0.31
N THR A 105 -4.90 15.77 0.32
CA THR A 105 -3.90 16.60 -0.37
C THR A 105 -2.60 15.83 -0.55
N ILE A 106 -2.00 15.87 -1.74
CA ILE A 106 -0.66 15.32 -2.03
C ILE A 106 0.31 16.49 -2.11
N LEU A 107 1.31 16.49 -1.24
CA LEU A 107 2.27 17.56 -1.04
C LEU A 107 3.69 17.05 -1.29
N PHE A 108 4.43 17.75 -2.14
CA PHE A 108 5.82 17.47 -2.42
C PHE A 108 6.72 18.33 -1.53
N ARG A 109 7.74 17.71 -0.93
CA ARG A 109 8.69 18.33 0.00
C ARG A 109 10.11 17.83 -0.27
N ASP A 110 11.07 18.70 -0.06
CA ASP A 110 12.51 18.46 -0.14
C ASP A 110 12.95 17.45 0.94
N ASP A 111 12.68 17.75 2.21
CA ASP A 111 13.10 16.92 3.36
C ASP A 111 11.92 16.63 4.30
N PRO A 112 11.83 15.44 4.93
CA PRO A 112 11.03 15.29 6.14
C PRO A 112 11.49 16.30 7.20
N GLU A 113 10.58 17.16 7.68
CA GLU A 113 10.79 18.10 8.80
C GLU A 113 11.34 17.43 10.10
N PHE A 114 11.49 16.11 10.12
CA PHE A 114 12.04 15.27 11.20
C PHE A 114 13.54 14.94 11.03
N SER A 115 14.33 15.89 10.52
CA SER A 115 15.79 15.76 10.45
C SER A 115 16.38 15.41 11.83
N GLY A 116 17.06 14.26 11.90
CA GLY A 116 17.65 13.72 13.15
C GLY A 116 16.88 12.58 13.85
N SER A 117 15.71 12.16 13.34
CA SER A 117 15.01 10.95 13.81
C SER A 117 15.22 9.76 12.87
N LEU A 118 14.86 8.52 13.30
CA LEU A 118 14.79 7.32 12.45
C LEU A 118 13.91 7.50 11.19
N LEU A 119 13.07 8.53 11.14
CA LEU A 119 12.20 8.88 10.02
C LEU A 119 12.86 9.79 8.98
N SER A 120 14.11 10.23 9.18
CA SER A 120 14.82 11.13 8.25
C SER A 120 15.13 10.53 6.87
N LYS A 121 14.75 9.27 6.63
CA LYS A 121 14.88 8.57 5.34
C LYS A 121 13.56 8.03 4.82
N THR A 122 12.43 8.52 5.35
CA THR A 122 11.12 8.10 4.84
C THR A 122 10.89 8.67 3.45
N LEU A 123 10.25 7.87 2.60
CA LEU A 123 9.95 8.22 1.22
C LEU A 123 8.66 9.05 1.11
N GLY A 124 7.72 8.79 2.03
CA GLY A 124 6.47 9.51 2.18
C GLY A 124 5.89 9.35 3.58
N ALA A 125 4.76 10.02 3.82
CA ALA A 125 3.97 9.87 5.04
C ALA A 125 2.54 10.33 4.82
N PHE A 126 1.58 9.61 5.39
CA PHE A 126 0.19 10.06 5.51
C PHE A 126 -0.09 10.62 6.90
N MET A 127 -0.45 11.90 6.97
CA MET A 127 -0.81 12.58 8.22
C MET A 127 -1.90 13.62 7.96
N ARG A 128 -2.95 13.63 8.79
CA ARG A 128 -4.02 14.66 8.79
C ARG A 128 -4.58 14.94 7.39
N ASN A 129 -5.04 13.90 6.68
CA ASN A 129 -5.57 13.99 5.31
C ASN A 129 -4.58 14.56 4.28
N SER A 130 -3.28 14.52 4.58
CA SER A 130 -2.22 14.91 3.67
C SER A 130 -1.26 13.75 3.45
N ILE A 131 -0.94 13.49 2.20
CA ILE A 131 0.16 12.63 1.76
C ILE A 131 1.35 13.54 1.50
N TYR A 132 2.42 13.34 2.24
CA TYR A 132 3.71 14.00 2.03
C TYR A 132 4.60 13.06 1.22
N VAL A 133 5.24 13.60 0.20
CA VAL A 133 6.17 12.87 -0.66
C VAL A 133 7.51 13.61 -0.65
N TYR A 134 8.57 12.93 -0.21
CA TYR A 134 9.88 13.53 0.03
C TYR A 134 10.82 13.27 -1.15
N TYR A 135 10.87 14.19 -2.11
CA TYR A 135 11.48 13.93 -3.42
C TYR A 135 13.00 13.77 -3.38
N GLU A 136 13.72 14.46 -2.50
CA GLU A 136 15.18 14.27 -2.37
C GLU A 136 15.51 12.87 -1.85
N ASN A 137 14.71 12.34 -0.91
CA ASN A 137 14.87 10.96 -0.44
C ASN A 137 14.63 9.95 -1.56
N GLN A 138 13.69 10.23 -2.46
CA GLN A 138 13.42 9.38 -3.63
C GLN A 138 14.61 9.38 -4.59
N GLN A 139 15.15 10.56 -4.90
CA GLN A 139 16.36 10.72 -5.72
C GLN A 139 17.56 10.00 -5.11
N SER A 140 17.75 10.15 -3.79
CA SER A 140 18.86 9.50 -3.06
C SER A 140 18.76 7.97 -3.07
N ILE A 141 17.55 7.41 -2.93
CA ILE A 141 17.34 5.97 -2.81
C ILE A 141 17.25 5.28 -4.18
N TYR A 142 16.56 5.90 -5.14
CA TYR A 142 16.23 5.28 -6.42
C TYR A 142 17.05 5.77 -7.61
N GLY A 143 17.84 6.85 -7.45
CA GLY A 143 18.59 7.46 -8.54
C GLY A 143 17.67 7.78 -9.72
N ASP A 144 18.00 7.29 -10.91
CA ASP A 144 17.24 7.52 -12.15
C ASP A 144 15.79 7.03 -12.11
N LYS A 145 15.42 6.16 -11.14
CA LYS A 145 14.05 5.64 -10.98
C LYS A 145 13.22 6.41 -9.94
N TRP A 146 13.68 7.57 -9.48
CA TRP A 146 13.01 8.31 -8.41
C TRP A 146 11.56 8.70 -8.74
N MET A 147 11.23 8.97 -10.00
CA MET A 147 9.84 9.21 -10.44
C MET A 147 8.93 7.99 -10.29
N ASP A 148 9.46 6.79 -10.49
CA ASP A 148 8.73 5.57 -10.17
C ASP A 148 8.62 5.40 -8.66
N GLY A 149 9.67 5.77 -7.90
CA GLY A 149 9.62 5.89 -6.45
C GLY A 149 8.48 6.78 -5.94
N ILE A 150 8.31 7.97 -6.54
CA ILE A 150 7.21 8.90 -6.26
C ILE A 150 5.86 8.19 -6.46
N PHE A 151 5.65 7.60 -7.63
CA PHE A 151 4.41 6.86 -7.92
C PHE A 151 4.13 5.77 -6.89
N LYS A 152 5.13 4.93 -6.59
CA LYS A 152 4.99 3.82 -5.64
C LYS A 152 4.76 4.28 -4.21
N THR A 153 5.29 5.44 -3.86
CA THR A 153 5.07 6.07 -2.55
C THR A 153 3.64 6.59 -2.47
N ILE A 154 3.15 7.31 -3.47
CA ILE A 154 1.78 7.84 -3.45
C ILE A 154 0.76 6.69 -3.34
N ILE A 155 0.89 5.61 -4.12
CA ILE A 155 -0.03 4.46 -3.99
C ILE A 155 0.06 3.78 -2.61
N HIS A 156 1.23 3.78 -1.95
CA HIS A 156 1.38 3.27 -0.59
C HIS A 156 0.66 4.17 0.42
N GLU A 157 0.93 5.47 0.39
CA GLU A 157 0.31 6.42 1.31
C GLU A 157 -1.22 6.53 1.09
N MET A 158 -1.69 6.34 -0.14
CA MET A 158 -3.12 6.16 -0.44
C MET A 158 -3.71 4.93 0.28
N GLY A 159 -2.97 3.84 0.46
CA GLY A 159 -3.44 2.72 1.28
C GLY A 159 -3.76 3.16 2.71
N HIS A 160 -2.95 4.05 3.29
CA HIS A 160 -3.24 4.63 4.60
C HIS A 160 -4.50 5.50 4.62
N THR A 161 -4.80 6.25 3.54
CA THR A 161 -6.04 7.05 3.45
C THR A 161 -7.29 6.16 3.48
N PHE A 162 -7.18 4.92 3.00
CA PHE A 162 -8.26 3.92 3.07
C PHE A 162 -8.35 3.23 4.44
N GLY A 163 -7.36 3.43 5.32
CA GLY A 163 -7.32 2.81 6.64
C GLY A 163 -6.48 1.54 6.71
N LEU A 164 -5.63 1.27 5.71
CA LEU A 164 -4.65 0.18 5.79
C LEU A 164 -3.49 0.60 6.69
N GLY A 165 -3.00 -0.29 7.53
CA GLY A 165 -1.70 -0.15 8.21
C GLY A 165 -0.57 -0.74 7.37
N HIS A 166 0.65 -0.78 7.91
CA HIS A 166 1.77 -1.44 7.24
C HIS A 166 1.61 -2.96 7.27
N TYR A 167 1.89 -3.61 6.14
CA TYR A 167 2.09 -5.04 6.04
C TYR A 167 3.54 -5.37 6.46
N THR A 168 3.73 -6.16 7.52
CA THR A 168 5.08 -6.53 7.99
C THR A 168 5.09 -7.85 8.74
N THR A 169 6.28 -8.46 8.85
CA THR A 169 6.57 -9.54 9.81
C THR A 169 7.43 -9.00 10.96
N ASP A 170 7.53 -9.77 12.03
CA ASP A 170 8.52 -9.59 13.10
C ASP A 170 9.94 -10.09 12.69
N ASP A 171 10.06 -10.84 11.59
CA ASP A 171 11.34 -11.30 11.04
C ASP A 171 12.02 -10.19 10.20
N ASN A 172 12.92 -9.47 10.85
CA ASN A 172 13.74 -8.42 10.23
C ASN A 172 14.63 -8.93 9.07
N ASP A 173 15.07 -10.19 9.11
CA ASP A 173 15.89 -10.78 8.06
C ASP A 173 15.06 -11.10 6.82
N TYR A 174 13.84 -11.61 7.03
CA TYR A 174 12.86 -11.77 5.96
C TYR A 174 12.50 -10.42 5.35
N ASN A 175 12.17 -9.44 6.19
CA ASN A 175 11.78 -8.10 5.72
C ASN A 175 12.90 -7.45 4.88
N ARG A 176 14.16 -7.56 5.33
CA ARG A 176 15.33 -7.09 4.58
C ARG A 176 15.48 -7.84 3.26
N LYS A 177 15.34 -9.17 3.24
CA LYS A 177 15.44 -9.96 2.01
C LYS A 177 14.38 -9.56 1.00
N VAL A 178 13.13 -9.37 1.41
CA VAL A 178 12.06 -8.88 0.54
C VAL A 178 12.42 -7.52 -0.01
N ALA A 179 12.91 -6.59 0.83
CA ALA A 179 13.28 -5.24 0.39
C ALA A 179 14.46 -5.17 -0.62
N THR A 180 15.34 -6.18 -0.64
CA THR A 180 16.59 -6.17 -1.43
C THR A 180 16.66 -7.16 -2.59
N ARG A 181 15.75 -8.12 -2.68
CA ARG A 181 15.72 -9.13 -3.76
C ARG A 181 14.85 -8.64 -4.90
N ASP A 182 15.01 -9.17 -6.11
CA ASP A 182 14.11 -8.82 -7.22
C ASP A 182 12.78 -9.59 -7.13
N GLN A 183 12.09 -9.48 -5.98
CA GLN A 183 10.81 -10.13 -5.71
C GLN A 183 9.81 -9.08 -5.26
N SER A 184 8.63 -9.07 -5.88
CA SER A 184 7.54 -8.22 -5.41
C SER A 184 7.19 -8.54 -3.96
N PRO A 185 7.10 -7.54 -3.07
CA PRO A 185 6.49 -7.76 -1.77
C PRO A 185 5.03 -8.21 -1.96
N PRO A 186 4.48 -8.94 -0.98
CA PRO A 186 3.11 -9.46 -1.05
C PRO A 186 2.03 -8.37 -0.99
N SER A 187 2.38 -7.13 -0.67
CA SER A 187 1.48 -6.00 -0.48
C SER A 187 2.17 -4.69 -0.85
N ILE A 188 1.43 -3.71 -1.40
CA ILE A 188 1.95 -2.35 -1.56
C ILE A 188 2.28 -1.71 -0.21
N MET A 189 1.56 -2.11 0.84
CA MET A 189 1.70 -1.64 2.22
C MET A 189 2.89 -2.25 2.95
N PHE A 190 3.73 -3.03 2.28
CA PHE A 190 4.96 -3.54 2.87
C PHE A 190 5.83 -2.38 3.40
N ALA A 191 6.12 -2.39 4.70
CA ALA A 191 6.68 -1.23 5.39
C ALA A 191 8.08 -0.84 4.88
N PRO A 192 9.02 -1.77 4.72
CA PRO A 192 10.33 -1.45 4.15
C PRO A 192 10.23 -1.00 2.68
N ALA A 193 10.86 0.12 2.36
CA ALA A 193 11.07 0.51 0.98
C ALA A 193 11.88 -0.58 0.24
N HIS A 194 11.40 -0.96 -0.94
CA HIS A 194 12.08 -1.92 -1.81
C HIS A 194 13.12 -1.20 -2.66
N ILE A 195 14.31 -1.75 -2.90
CA ILE A 195 15.37 -1.09 -3.69
C ILE A 195 14.99 -0.82 -5.15
N ASN A 196 14.11 -1.66 -5.71
CA ASN A 196 13.52 -1.50 -7.03
C ASN A 196 12.05 -1.09 -6.87
N PRO A 197 11.63 0.15 -7.22
CA PRO A 197 10.26 0.59 -7.01
C PRO A 197 9.28 -0.23 -7.88
N ASP A 198 9.69 -0.67 -9.06
CA ASP A 198 8.82 -1.31 -10.06
C ASP A 198 8.11 -2.57 -9.56
N VAL A 199 8.76 -3.32 -8.66
CA VAL A 199 8.19 -4.57 -8.15
C VAL A 199 7.11 -4.34 -7.09
N ARG A 200 7.02 -3.13 -6.52
CA ARG A 200 5.95 -2.76 -5.58
C ARG A 200 4.68 -2.50 -6.37
N LYS A 201 3.58 -3.13 -5.98
CA LYS A 201 2.30 -3.02 -6.68
C LYS A 201 1.16 -3.19 -5.70
N ILE A 202 0.02 -2.59 -6.02
CA ILE A 202 -1.25 -2.93 -5.37
C ILE A 202 -1.54 -4.39 -5.72
N THR A 203 -1.79 -5.18 -4.68
CA THR A 203 -2.07 -6.62 -4.80
C THR A 203 -3.50 -6.92 -4.34
N GLU A 204 -3.94 -8.15 -4.58
CA GLU A 204 -5.27 -8.59 -4.19
C GLU A 204 -5.49 -8.50 -2.67
N ILE A 205 -4.48 -8.76 -1.84
CA ILE A 205 -4.63 -8.65 -0.38
C ILE A 205 -4.90 -7.20 0.06
N ASP A 206 -4.33 -6.22 -0.65
CA ASP A 206 -4.57 -4.80 -0.39
C ASP A 206 -6.01 -4.42 -0.73
N VAL A 207 -6.47 -4.83 -1.92
CA VAL A 207 -7.84 -4.60 -2.39
C VAL A 207 -8.86 -5.26 -1.47
N GLN A 208 -8.65 -6.52 -1.10
CA GLN A 208 -9.54 -7.26 -0.21
C GLN A 208 -9.64 -6.63 1.17
N LEU A 209 -8.52 -6.13 1.72
CA LEU A 209 -8.55 -5.48 3.02
C LEU A 209 -9.32 -4.16 2.96
N VAL A 210 -9.13 -3.33 1.92
CA VAL A 210 -9.96 -2.14 1.69
C VAL A 210 -11.44 -2.52 1.58
N ARG A 211 -11.78 -3.53 0.78
CA ARG A 211 -13.17 -4.00 0.64
C ARG A 211 -13.76 -4.51 1.95
N SER A 212 -12.97 -5.15 2.80
CA SER A 212 -13.45 -5.59 4.11
C SER A 212 -13.77 -4.42 5.06
N ILE A 213 -13.08 -3.28 4.89
CA ILE A 213 -13.32 -2.07 5.69
C ILE A 213 -14.61 -1.38 5.24
N TYR A 214 -14.80 -1.19 3.93
CA TYR A 214 -15.89 -0.38 3.37
C TYR A 214 -17.12 -1.21 2.94
N GLY A 215 -16.96 -2.51 2.71
CA GLY A 215 -18.02 -3.38 2.20
C GLY A 215 -18.56 -2.93 0.85
N SER A 216 -19.79 -3.37 0.52
CA SER A 216 -20.44 -3.05 -0.76
C SER A 216 -20.83 -1.58 -0.93
N TYR A 217 -20.80 -0.78 0.15
CA TYR A 217 -21.09 0.66 0.11
C TYR A 217 -19.91 1.49 -0.42
N GLY A 218 -18.74 0.88 -0.64
CA GLY A 218 -17.53 1.59 -1.09
C GLY A 218 -17.24 2.81 -0.20
N PHE A 219 -16.83 3.93 -0.80
CA PHE A 219 -16.50 5.13 -0.04
C PHE A 219 -17.69 5.79 0.67
N HIS A 220 -18.93 5.32 0.45
CA HIS A 220 -20.10 5.78 1.20
C HIS A 220 -20.36 4.99 2.49
N ALA A 221 -19.55 3.98 2.82
CA ALA A 221 -19.76 3.10 3.97
C ALA A 221 -19.87 3.84 5.31
N PHE A 222 -19.16 4.96 5.45
CA PHE A 222 -19.14 5.77 6.66
C PHE A 222 -19.84 7.12 6.47
N SER A 223 -20.56 7.30 5.36
CA SER A 223 -21.38 8.49 5.12
C SER A 223 -22.60 8.52 6.05
N GLU A 224 -22.96 9.70 6.52
CA GLU A 224 -24.25 9.92 7.19
C GLU A 224 -25.44 9.76 6.22
N GLN A 225 -25.20 9.95 4.92
CA GLN A 225 -26.20 9.85 3.85
C GLN A 225 -25.90 8.67 2.94
N ARG A 226 -26.02 7.45 3.47
CA ARG A 226 -25.82 6.24 2.65
C ARG A 226 -26.88 6.17 1.54
N PRO A 227 -26.50 5.77 0.30
CA PRO A 227 -27.46 5.44 -0.73
C PRO A 227 -28.49 4.42 -0.22
N SER A 228 -29.77 4.68 -0.45
CA SER A 228 -30.88 3.85 0.04
C SER A 228 -31.01 2.51 -0.69
N GLU A 229 -30.41 2.39 -1.88
CA GLU A 229 -30.40 1.16 -2.68
C GLU A 229 -28.97 0.64 -2.78
N ILE A 230 -28.72 -0.49 -2.13
CA ILE A 230 -27.63 -1.39 -2.51
C ILE A 230 -28.27 -2.66 -3.01
N ILE A 231 -27.89 -3.08 -4.21
CA ILE A 231 -28.13 -4.44 -4.66
C ILE A 231 -27.06 -5.29 -3.96
N ILE A 232 -27.46 -5.93 -2.86
CA ILE A 232 -26.57 -6.80 -2.08
C ILE A 232 -26.48 -8.14 -2.82
N GLU A 233 -25.27 -8.58 -3.18
CA GLU A 233 -25.06 -9.97 -3.53
C GLU A 233 -25.34 -10.82 -2.30
N ASN A 234 -26.36 -11.69 -2.39
CA ASN A 234 -26.43 -12.81 -1.47
C ASN A 234 -25.16 -13.64 -1.68
N PRO A 235 -24.41 -13.98 -0.62
CA PRO A 235 -23.25 -14.84 -0.78
C PRO A 235 -23.73 -16.17 -1.33
N ILE A 236 -23.33 -16.50 -2.56
CA ILE A 236 -23.47 -17.86 -3.06
C ILE A 236 -22.43 -18.66 -2.28
N CYS A 237 -22.89 -19.41 -1.28
CA CYS A 237 -22.09 -20.42 -0.62
C CYS A 237 -21.61 -21.42 -1.69
N HIS A 238 -20.31 -21.45 -1.95
CA HIS A 238 -19.63 -22.54 -2.65
C HIS A 238 -18.70 -23.27 -1.68
#